data_AF-A0A7X6ZWN8-F1
#
_entry.id   AF-A0A7X6ZWN8-F1
#
_cell.length_a   1.000
_cell.length_b   1.000
_cell.length_c   1.000
_cell.angle_alpha   90.00
_cell.angle_beta   90.00
_cell.angle_gamma   90.00
#
_symmetry.space_group_name_H-M   'P 1'
#
loop_
_entity.id
_entity.type
_entity.pdbx_description
1 polymer ?
#
loop_
_entity_poly.entity_id
_entity_poly.type
_entity_poly.pdbx_seq_one_letter_code
_entity_poly.pdbx_strand_id
1 'polypeptide(L)'
;SIQLVVDGTDPELVKAILDTEIGILETRHSSNKSFFDSMAELAPAFGMLGTLIGLITMLGNLSNPDALGPGMAVALVTTFYGSLIANGFALPIGKKLAVRSAQEVLSMELMVEGVLAIQAGENPRIVEEKLKVFLPPKQRTAFEEKTKGEGAA
;
A
#
# COMPACT_ATOMS: atom_id res chain seq x y z
N SER A 1 -17.93 16.39 1.22
CA SER A 1 -18.86 15.42 1.83
C SER A 1 -19.89 16.07 2.75
N ILE A 2 -19.50 16.91 3.73
CA ILE A 2 -20.47 17.58 4.63
C ILE A 2 -21.46 18.50 3.88
N GLN A 3 -21.03 19.19 2.82
CA GLN A 3 -21.92 20.00 1.97
C GLN A 3 -23.05 19.18 1.33
N LEU A 4 -22.77 17.96 0.84
CA LEU A 4 -23.79 17.09 0.23
C LEU A 4 -24.89 16.70 1.22
N VAL A 5 -24.55 16.54 2.50
CA VAL A 5 -25.53 16.27 3.57
C VAL A 5 -26.32 17.52 3.93
N VAL A 6 -25.67 18.69 3.94
CA VAL A 6 -26.32 19.99 4.19
C VAL A 6 -27.29 20.37 3.08
N ASP A 7 -27.03 19.93 1.85
CA ASP A 7 -27.87 20.19 0.67
C ASP A 7 -29.12 19.28 0.58
N GLY A 8 -29.33 18.37 1.54
CA GLY A 8 -30.53 17.51 1.59
C GLY A 8 -30.57 16.39 0.55
N THR A 9 -29.40 15.99 0.04
CA THR A 9 -29.25 14.91 -0.95
C THR A 9 -29.69 13.56 -0.37
N ASP A 10 -30.23 12.66 -1.20
CA ASP A 10 -30.62 11.31 -0.79
C ASP A 10 -29.43 10.53 -0.17
N PRO A 11 -29.56 9.91 1.02
CA PRO A 11 -28.52 9.09 1.63
C PRO A 11 -27.94 8.00 0.71
N GLU A 12 -28.76 7.39 -0.15
CA GLU A 12 -28.30 6.36 -1.09
C GLU A 12 -27.37 6.97 -2.15
N LEU A 13 -27.69 8.18 -2.62
CA LEU A 13 -26.86 8.89 -3.58
C LEU A 13 -25.55 9.37 -2.95
N VAL A 14 -25.59 9.88 -1.71
CA VAL A 14 -24.38 10.28 -0.97
C VAL A 14 -23.46 9.09 -0.78
N LYS A 15 -24.00 7.94 -0.36
CA LYS A 15 -23.24 6.70 -0.24
C LYS A 15 -22.62 6.28 -1.56
N ALA A 16 -23.40 6.25 -2.64
CA ALA A 16 -22.90 5.84 -3.95
C ALA A 16 -21.74 6.73 -4.45
N ILE A 17 -21.81 8.04 -4.21
CA ILE A 17 -20.74 8.98 -4.56
C ILE A 17 -19.48 8.70 -3.74
N LEU A 18 -19.62 8.52 -2.42
CA LEU A 18 -18.49 8.27 -1.53
C LEU A 18 -17.83 6.91 -1.80
N ASP A 19 -18.62 5.85 -2.05
CA ASP A 19 -18.11 4.53 -2.44
C ASP A 19 -17.36 4.61 -3.78
N THR A 20 -17.86 5.41 -4.73
CA THR A 20 -17.16 5.67 -6.00
C THR A 20 -15.83 6.40 -5.77
N GLU A 21 -15.79 7.37 -4.87
CA GLU A 21 -14.57 8.10 -4.52
C GLU A 21 -13.51 7.18 -3.91
N ILE A 22 -13.91 6.28 -3.01
CA ILE A 22 -13.04 5.23 -2.46
C ILE A 22 -12.50 4.33 -3.57
N GLY A 23 -13.35 3.84 -4.48
CA GLY A 23 -12.94 2.98 -5.58
C GLY A 23 -11.94 3.64 -6.55
N ILE A 24 -12.12 4.94 -6.83
CA ILE A 24 -11.16 5.71 -7.64
C ILE A 24 -9.82 5.85 -6.92
N LEU A 25 -9.84 6.11 -5.61
CA LEU A 25 -8.64 6.21 -4.78
C LEU A 25 -7.87 4.88 -4.72
N GLU A 26 -8.56 3.76 -4.54
CA GLU A 26 -7.97 2.43 -4.58
C GLU A 26 -7.32 2.14 -5.94
N THR A 27 -8.00 2.49 -7.03
CA THR A 27 -7.46 2.31 -8.39
C THR A 27 -6.18 3.11 -8.57
N ARG A 28 -6.14 4.36 -8.10
CA ARG A 28 -4.94 5.22 -8.13
C ARG A 28 -3.79 4.61 -7.33
N HIS A 29 -4.06 4.12 -6.11
CA HIS A 29 -3.03 3.49 -5.27
C HIS A 29 -2.54 2.17 -5.84
N SER A 30 -3.43 1.37 -6.42
CA SER A 30 -3.10 0.12 -7.10
C SER A 30 -2.19 0.36 -8.30
N SER A 31 -2.45 1.39 -9.10
CA SER A 31 -1.59 1.81 -10.22
C SER A 31 -0.19 2.22 -9.74
N ASN A 32 -0.09 2.98 -8.64
CA ASN A 32 1.20 3.35 -8.07
C ASN A 32 1.97 2.15 -7.52
N LYS A 33 1.26 1.19 -6.90
CA LYS A 33 1.86 -0.05 -6.39
C LYS A 33 2.32 -0.96 -7.53
N SER A 34 1.54 -1.08 -8.59
CA SER A 34 1.82 -2.00 -9.71
C SER A 34 3.14 -1.67 -10.38
N PHE A 35 3.52 -0.40 -10.48
CA PHE A 35 4.84 0.03 -10.95
C PHE A 35 5.99 -0.63 -10.16
N PHE A 36 5.92 -0.63 -8.84
CA PHE A 36 6.94 -1.25 -7.99
C PHE A 36 6.89 -2.78 -8.06
N ASP A 37 5.70 -3.36 -8.16
CA ASP A 37 5.55 -4.80 -8.33
C ASP A 37 6.17 -5.26 -9.67
N SER A 38 5.91 -4.55 -10.77
CA SER A 38 6.54 -4.84 -12.08
C SER A 38 8.05 -4.62 -12.05
N MET A 39 8.54 -3.60 -11.35
CA MET A 39 9.98 -3.41 -11.17
C MET A 39 10.62 -4.57 -10.39
N ALA A 40 9.94 -5.08 -9.35
CA ALA A 40 10.41 -6.23 -8.59
C ALA A 40 10.45 -7.50 -9.44
N GLU A 41 9.48 -7.69 -10.34
CA GLU A 41 9.42 -8.84 -11.24
C GLU A 41 10.50 -8.79 -12.32
N LEU A 42 10.75 -7.61 -12.89
CA LEU A 42 11.68 -7.45 -14.01
C LEU A 42 13.15 -7.32 -13.56
N ALA A 43 13.43 -6.76 -12.39
CA ALA A 43 14.81 -6.53 -11.94
C ALA A 43 15.70 -7.79 -11.88
N PRO A 44 15.24 -8.97 -11.41
CA PRO A 44 16.03 -10.21 -11.46
C PRO A 44 16.27 -10.70 -12.88
N ALA A 45 15.30 -10.49 -13.79
CA ALA A 45 15.45 -10.83 -15.21
C ALA A 45 16.57 -10.01 -15.87
N PHE A 46 16.67 -8.71 -15.58
CA PHE A 46 17.81 -7.90 -16.00
C PHE A 46 19.13 -8.37 -15.37
N GLY A 47 19.10 -8.84 -14.12
CA GLY A 47 20.27 -9.46 -13.48
C GLY A 47 20.75 -10.73 -14.20
N MET A 48 19.83 -11.54 -14.73
CA MET A 48 20.14 -12.70 -15.57
C MET A 48 20.67 -12.30 -16.96
N LEU A 49 20.19 -11.21 -17.56
CA LEU A 49 20.80 -10.69 -18.78
C LEU A 49 22.27 -10.29 -18.57
N GLY A 50 22.60 -9.73 -17.39
CA GLY A 50 23.98 -9.43 -17.03
C GLY A 50 24.87 -10.67 -16.86
N THR A 51 24.33 -11.80 -16.39
CA THR A 51 25.10 -13.06 -16.34
C THR A 51 25.42 -13.57 -17.74
N LEU A 52 24.48 -13.45 -18.68
CA LEU A 52 24.72 -13.80 -20.08
C LEU A 52 25.83 -12.94 -20.68
N ILE A 53 25.86 -11.63 -20.40
CA ILE A 53 26.94 -10.75 -20.86
C ILE A 53 28.28 -11.18 -20.27
N GLY A 54 28.35 -11.45 -18.97
CA GLY A 54 29.57 -11.92 -18.31
C GLY A 54 30.07 -13.26 -18.88
N LEU A 55 29.16 -14.20 -19.15
CA LEU A 55 29.48 -15.47 -19.81
C LEU A 55 30.01 -15.28 -21.24
N ILE A 56 29.42 -14.36 -22.02
CA ILE A 56 29.93 -14.04 -23.37
C ILE A 56 31.38 -13.52 -23.28
N THR A 57 31.68 -12.64 -22.32
CA THR A 57 33.04 -12.12 -22.11
C THR A 57 34.03 -13.20 -21.69
N MET A 58 33.60 -14.15 -20.85
CA MET A 58 34.44 -15.30 -20.46
C MET A 58 34.74 -16.20 -21.65
N LEU A 59 33.72 -16.56 -22.42
CA LEU A 59 33.85 -17.47 -23.56
C LEU A 59 34.71 -16.86 -24.68
N GLY A 60 34.65 -15.54 -24.85
CA GLY A 60 35.50 -14.81 -25.80
C GLY A 60 36.99 -14.79 -25.44
N ASN A 61 37.36 -15.01 -24.17
CA ASN A 61 38.74 -14.94 -23.68
C ASN A 61 39.23 -16.26 -23.07
N LEU A 62 38.66 -17.39 -23.50
CA LEU A 62 38.92 -18.71 -22.90
C LEU A 62 40.40 -19.14 -22.94
N SER A 63 41.17 -18.58 -23.85
CA SER A 63 42.60 -18.85 -24.02
C SER A 63 43.49 -18.20 -22.96
N ASN A 64 42.98 -17.27 -22.16
CA ASN A 64 43.72 -16.61 -21.09
C ASN A 64 42.99 -16.74 -19.73
N PRO A 65 43.47 -17.60 -18.81
CA PRO A 65 42.93 -17.77 -17.46
C PRO A 65 42.78 -16.47 -16.66
N ASP A 66 43.71 -15.52 -16.82
CA ASP A 66 43.70 -14.25 -16.09
C ASP A 66 42.56 -13.33 -16.55
N ALA A 67 42.07 -13.52 -17.78
CA ALA A 67 40.99 -12.73 -18.38
C ALA A 67 39.58 -13.23 -17.99
N LEU A 68 39.46 -14.37 -17.30
CA LEU A 68 38.16 -14.91 -16.84
C LEU A 68 37.59 -14.18 -15.62
N GLY A 69 38.46 -13.69 -14.73
CA GLY A 69 38.06 -13.00 -13.49
C GLY A 69 37.12 -11.81 -13.72
N PRO A 70 37.44 -10.88 -14.65
CA PRO A 70 36.56 -9.75 -14.95
C PRO A 70 35.17 -10.15 -15.43
N GLY A 71 35.05 -11.16 -16.29
CA GLY A 71 33.74 -11.64 -16.76
C GLY A 71 32.89 -12.24 -15.64
N MET A 72 33.52 -12.91 -14.67
CA MET A 72 32.86 -13.48 -13.50
C MET A 72 32.36 -12.41 -12.54
N ALA A 73 33.18 -11.39 -12.31
CA ALA A 73 32.81 -10.27 -11.47
C ALA A 73 31.57 -9.56 -12.03
N VAL A 74 31.51 -9.29 -13.34
CA VAL A 74 30.35 -8.65 -13.98
C VAL A 74 29.10 -9.51 -13.78
N ALA A 75 29.15 -10.80 -14.10
CA ALA A 75 28.00 -11.71 -13.97
C ALA A 75 27.44 -11.72 -12.54
N LEU A 76 28.30 -11.86 -11.53
CA LEU A 76 27.89 -11.92 -10.13
C LEU A 76 27.34 -10.59 -9.63
N VAL A 77 27.98 -9.48 -9.98
CA VAL A 77 27.56 -8.13 -9.57
C VAL A 77 26.20 -7.79 -10.19
N THR A 78 25.96 -8.13 -11.46
CA THR A 78 24.66 -7.87 -12.08
C THR A 78 23.53 -8.69 -11.46
N THR A 79 23.77 -9.96 -11.10
CA THR A 79 22.75 -10.77 -10.39
C THR A 79 22.49 -10.22 -8.99
N PHE A 80 23.55 -9.80 -8.28
CA PHE A 80 23.42 -9.18 -6.97
C PHE A 80 22.57 -7.92 -7.03
N TYR A 81 22.86 -6.99 -7.96
CA TYR A 81 22.07 -5.76 -8.11
C TYR A 81 20.62 -6.03 -8.53
N GLY A 82 20.38 -6.97 -9.45
CA GLY A 82 19.02 -7.34 -9.84
C GLY A 82 18.20 -7.88 -8.67
N SER A 83 18.78 -8.77 -7.87
CA SER A 83 18.14 -9.31 -6.66
C SER A 83 17.97 -8.24 -5.57
N LEU A 84 18.96 -7.36 -5.38
CA LEU A 84 18.92 -6.29 -4.39
C LEU A 84 17.81 -5.29 -4.71
N ILE A 85 17.67 -4.87 -5.97
CA ILE A 85 16.62 -3.94 -6.39
C ILE A 85 15.24 -4.58 -6.18
N ALA A 86 15.06 -5.84 -6.58
CA ALA A 86 13.80 -6.54 -6.43
C ALA A 86 13.39 -6.74 -4.96
N ASN A 87 14.26 -7.40 -4.19
CA ASN A 87 13.95 -7.87 -2.85
C ASN A 87 14.24 -6.83 -1.76
N GLY A 88 15.27 -6.01 -1.97
CA GLY A 88 15.69 -4.99 -1.01
C GLY A 88 14.88 -3.70 -1.09
N PHE A 89 14.37 -3.34 -2.27
CA PHE A 89 13.71 -2.05 -2.48
C PHE A 89 12.29 -2.17 -3.02
N ALA A 90 12.11 -2.75 -4.21
CA ALA A 90 10.84 -2.73 -4.91
C ALA A 90 9.72 -3.47 -4.14
N LEU A 91 9.98 -4.70 -3.67
CA LEU A 91 9.01 -5.47 -2.89
C LEU A 91 8.63 -4.82 -1.55
N PRO A 92 9.57 -4.35 -0.70
CA PRO A 92 9.23 -3.63 0.53
C PRO A 92 8.41 -2.36 0.28
N ILE A 93 8.73 -1.60 -0.77
CA ILE A 93 8.00 -0.39 -1.13
C ILE A 93 6.58 -0.74 -1.57
N GLY A 94 6.40 -1.73 -2.44
CA GLY A 94 5.08 -2.21 -2.88
C GLY A 94 4.21 -2.68 -1.71
N LYS A 95 4.78 -3.47 -0.78
CA LYS A 95 4.08 -3.90 0.44
C LYS A 95 3.71 -2.72 1.34
N LYS A 96 4.60 -1.74 1.51
CA LYS A 96 4.32 -0.55 2.32
C LYS A 96 3.20 0.29 1.71
N LEU A 97 3.18 0.45 0.39
CA LEU A 97 2.09 1.14 -0.33
C LEU A 97 0.75 0.43 -0.13
N ALA A 98 0.73 -0.91 -0.19
CA ALA A 98 -0.48 -1.68 0.07
C ALA A 98 -1.04 -1.45 1.48
N VAL A 99 -0.17 -1.48 2.50
CA VAL A 99 -0.57 -1.21 3.90
C VAL A 99 -1.11 0.21 4.05
N ARG A 100 -0.46 1.20 3.42
CA ARG A 100 -0.92 2.61 3.47
C ARG A 100 -2.26 2.79 2.78
N SER A 101 -2.45 2.17 1.62
CA SER A 101 -3.73 2.20 0.90
C SER A 101 -4.85 1.61 1.76
N ALA A 102 -4.62 0.45 2.38
CA ALA A 102 -5.62 -0.19 3.23
C ALA A 102 -5.99 0.67 4.46
N GLN A 103 -5.01 1.37 5.05
CA GLN A 103 -5.27 2.31 6.15
C GLN A 103 -6.10 3.52 5.71
N GLU A 104 -5.83 4.04 4.52
CA GLU A 104 -6.56 5.19 3.96
C GLU A 104 -8.00 4.82 3.60
N VAL A 105 -8.20 3.66 2.95
CA VAL A 105 -9.53 3.12 2.65
C VAL A 105 -10.34 2.93 3.93
N LEU A 106 -9.77 2.28 4.95
CA LEU A 106 -10.43 2.10 6.24
C LEU A 106 -10.84 3.44 6.88
N SER A 107 -9.99 4.46 6.78
CA SER A 107 -10.32 5.79 7.29
C SER A 107 -11.44 6.45 6.50
N MET A 108 -11.51 6.23 5.19
CA MET A 108 -12.60 6.74 4.36
C MET A 108 -13.91 6.02 4.66
N GLU A 109 -13.90 4.70 4.76
CA GLU A 109 -15.08 3.90 5.15
C GLU A 109 -15.66 4.37 6.50
N LEU A 110 -14.79 4.64 7.49
CA LEU A 110 -15.19 5.21 8.78
C LEU A 110 -15.88 6.57 8.60
N MET A 111 -15.34 7.43 7.73
CA MET A 111 -15.97 8.72 7.42
C MET A 111 -17.31 8.56 6.71
N VAL A 112 -17.44 7.60 5.78
CA VAL A 112 -18.72 7.33 5.09
C VAL A 112 -19.78 6.90 6.09
N GLU A 113 -19.48 5.93 6.95
CA GLU A 113 -20.43 5.46 7.97
C GLU A 113 -20.82 6.59 8.94
N GLY A 114 -19.85 7.41 9.35
CA GLY A 114 -20.11 8.56 10.22
C GLY A 114 -21.02 9.61 9.57
N VAL A 115 -20.79 9.93 8.29
CA VAL A 115 -21.59 10.89 7.53
C VAL A 115 -23.02 10.38 7.34
N LEU A 116 -23.20 9.11 7.00
CA LEU A 116 -24.51 8.48 6.85
C LEU A 116 -25.29 8.44 8.18
N ALA A 117 -24.60 8.11 9.29
CA ALA A 117 -25.22 8.09 10.61
C ALA A 117 -25.68 9.48 11.08
N ILE A 118 -24.90 10.53 10.77
CA ILE A 118 -25.28 11.93 11.05
C ILE A 118 -26.49 12.33 10.22
N GLN A 119 -26.50 11.99 8.92
CA GLN A 119 -27.61 12.31 8.03
C GLN A 119 -28.91 11.60 8.42
N ALA A 120 -28.82 10.34 8.88
CA ALA A 120 -29.95 9.58 9.40
C ALA A 120 -30.46 10.09 10.76
N GLY A 121 -29.73 11.01 11.41
CA GLY A 121 -30.08 11.53 12.73
C GLY A 121 -29.97 10.50 13.84
N GLU A 122 -29.05 9.53 13.71
CA GLU A 122 -28.85 8.50 14.74
C GLU A 122 -28.36 9.12 16.06
N ASN A 123 -28.72 8.48 17.18
CA ASN A 123 -28.26 8.93 18.49
C ASN A 123 -26.72 8.87 18.54
N PRO A 124 -26.01 9.95 18.94
CA PRO A 124 -24.55 9.98 18.98
C PRO A 124 -23.89 8.79 19.70
N ARG A 125 -24.55 8.22 20.72
CA ARG A 125 -24.06 7.01 21.40
C ARG A 125 -24.04 5.77 20.51
N ILE A 126 -25.05 5.61 19.65
CA ILE A 126 -25.15 4.49 18.71
C ILE A 126 -24.12 4.66 17.59
N VAL A 127 -23.94 5.90 17.11
CA VAL A 127 -22.91 6.24 16.12
C VAL A 127 -21.52 5.91 16.67
N GLU A 128 -21.25 6.26 17.93
CA GLU A 128 -19.99 5.94 18.59
C GLU A 128 -19.75 4.43 18.68
N GLU A 129 -20.77 3.62 19.03
CA GLU A 129 -20.67 2.16 19.06
C GLU A 129 -20.39 1.55 17.67
N LYS A 130 -21.05 2.05 16.62
CA LYS A 130 -20.79 1.61 15.24
C LYS A 130 -19.37 1.95 14.79
N LEU A 131 -18.92 3.19 15.03
CA LEU A 131 -17.59 3.64 14.61
C LEU A 131 -16.47 2.95 15.40
N LYS A 132 -16.70 2.54 16.65
CA LYS A 132 -15.75 1.75 17.43
C LYS A 132 -15.36 0.44 16.74
N VAL A 133 -16.22 -0.14 15.90
CA VAL A 133 -15.93 -1.38 15.16
C VAL A 133 -14.74 -1.20 14.20
N PHE A 134 -14.52 0.00 13.68
CA PHE A 134 -13.42 0.30 12.76
C PHE A 134 -12.06 0.48 13.47
N LEU A 135 -12.05 0.62 14.81
CA LEU A 135 -10.82 0.77 15.57
C LEU A 135 -10.17 -0.60 15.87
N PRO A 136 -8.84 -0.74 15.77
CA PRO A 136 -8.11 -1.88 16.29
C PRO A 136 -8.38 -2.11 17.79
N PRO A 137 -8.36 -3.36 18.30
CA PRO A 137 -8.66 -3.66 19.71
C PRO A 137 -7.86 -2.83 20.72
N LYS A 138 -6.56 -2.61 20.44
CA LYS A 138 -5.69 -1.76 21.28
C LYS A 138 -6.11 -0.29 21.33
N GLN A 139 -6.67 0.22 20.23
CA GLN A 139 -7.15 1.60 20.16
C GLN A 139 -8.54 1.72 20.81
N ARG A 140 -9.38 0.68 20.74
CA ARG A 140 -10.66 0.63 21.46
C ARG A 140 -10.47 0.71 22.97
N THR A 141 -9.58 -0.10 23.53
CA THR A 141 -9.31 -0.08 24.99
C THR A 141 -8.77 1.28 25.45
N ALA A 142 -7.86 1.88 24.69
CA ALA A 142 -7.34 3.21 25.01
C ALA A 142 -8.41 4.31 24.91
N PHE A 143 -9.35 4.18 23.97
CA PHE A 143 -10.48 5.09 23.84
C PHE A 143 -11.42 4.96 25.05
N GLU A 144 -11.79 3.72 25.44
CA GLU A 144 -12.63 3.44 26.59
C GLU A 144 -12.04 3.92 27.93
N GLU A 145 -10.72 3.79 28.11
CA GLU A 145 -10.01 4.31 29.28
C GLU A 145 -10.08 5.85 29.36
N LYS A 146 -9.93 6.54 28.21
CA LYS A 146 -10.10 8.00 28.14
C LYS A 146 -11.53 8.45 28.47
N THR A 147 -12.53 7.80 27.88
CA THR A 147 -13.94 8.16 28.11
C THR A 147 -14.36 7.91 29.56
N LYS A 148 -13.80 6.88 30.22
CA LYS A 148 -14.02 6.63 31.65
C LYS A 148 -13.31 7.65 32.56
N GLY A 149 -12.16 8.16 32.15
CA GLY A 149 -11.41 9.19 32.88
C GLY A 149 -12.08 10.57 32.87
N GLU A 150 -12.72 10.94 31.75
CA GLU A 150 -13.46 12.22 31.63
C GLU A 150 -14.81 12.22 32.36
N GLY A 151 -15.44 11.06 32.56
CA GLY A 151 -16.67 10.94 33.34
C GLY A 151 -16.49 10.93 34.87
N ALA A 152 -15.24 10.94 35.35
CA ALA A 152 -14.88 10.90 36.77
C ALA A 152 -14.27 12.21 37.30
N ALA A 153 -14.25 13.27 36.48
CA ALA A 153 -13.75 14.60 36.80
C ALA A 153 -14.89 15.64 36.80
#